data_AF-A0A0T6AEE6-F1
#
_entry.id   AF-A0A0T6AEE6-F1
#
_cell.length_a   1.000
_cell.length_b   1.000
_cell.length_c   1.000
_cell.angle_alpha   90.00
_cell.angle_beta   90.00
_cell.angle_gamma   90.00
#
_symmetry.space_group_name_H-M   'P 1'
#
loop_
_entity.id
_entity.type
_entity.pdbx_description
1 polymer ?
#
loop_
_entity_poly.entity_id
_entity_poly.type
_entity_poly.pdbx_seq_one_letter_code
_entity_poly.pdbx_strand_id
1 'polypeptide(L)'
;MVKERRRYPRAGIEFNITVETPGGPWQGRTLNLSPVGIKIAPLRHPLLIPVGTGVQVRFPTHDRDHPFSLQATVHRTDPDGIAFSFDNVGAQEFKRLKNLVDSNLQQEWQELLQQIEAQSPAATVRSLGDDRSELDRWQALLDRLGFDSLQLPSDGVLSGQWRDFLKRLEAQAGEKATKQPPR
;
A
#
# COMPACT_ATOMS: atom_id res chain seq x y z
N MET A 1 -11.91 -14.20 -20.74
CA MET A 1 -10.56 -14.01 -20.15
C MET A 1 -10.74 -13.89 -18.65
N VAL A 2 -10.53 -14.97 -17.90
CA VAL A 2 -10.73 -14.97 -16.44
C VAL A 2 -9.60 -14.14 -15.83
N LYS A 3 -9.93 -13.05 -15.12
CA LYS A 3 -8.95 -12.29 -14.34
C LYS A 3 -8.35 -13.25 -13.33
N GLU A 4 -7.06 -13.58 -13.49
CA GLU A 4 -6.33 -14.36 -12.51
C GLU A 4 -6.35 -13.61 -11.17
N ARG A 5 -7.18 -14.10 -10.24
CA ARG A 5 -7.31 -13.50 -8.93
C ARG A 5 -6.13 -13.98 -8.11
N ARG A 6 -5.29 -13.03 -7.70
CA ARG A 6 -4.16 -13.32 -6.80
C ARG A 6 -4.68 -13.97 -5.53
N ARG A 7 -4.09 -15.11 -5.16
CA ARG A 7 -4.43 -15.82 -3.92
C ARG A 7 -3.78 -15.20 -2.69
N TYR A 8 -2.63 -14.55 -2.86
CA TYR A 8 -1.84 -13.95 -1.77
C TYR A 8 -1.41 -12.52 -2.09
N PRO A 9 -1.32 -11.64 -1.07
CA PRO A 9 -0.76 -10.31 -1.23
C PRO A 9 0.76 -10.38 -1.48
N ARG A 10 1.33 -9.25 -1.91
CA ARG A 10 2.76 -9.07 -2.15
C ARG A 10 3.23 -7.87 -1.35
N ALA A 11 4.22 -8.06 -0.49
CA ALA A 11 4.86 -6.98 0.25
C ALA A 11 6.02 -6.40 -0.58
N GLY A 12 6.18 -5.08 -0.55
CA GLY A 12 7.32 -4.36 -1.13
C GLY A 12 8.51 -4.49 -0.19
N ILE A 13 9.19 -5.62 -0.25
CA ILE A 13 10.36 -5.89 0.60
C ILE A 13 11.63 -5.79 -0.22
N GLU A 14 12.60 -5.03 0.28
CA GLU A 14 13.95 -4.96 -0.29
C GLU A 14 14.96 -5.75 0.56
N PHE A 15 15.31 -6.94 0.09
CA PHE A 15 16.42 -7.74 0.58
C PHE A 15 17.52 -7.84 -0.46
N ASN A 16 18.76 -7.84 0.00
CA ASN A 16 19.86 -8.42 -0.77
C ASN A 16 19.75 -9.94 -0.69
N ILE A 17 19.73 -10.59 -1.84
CA ILE A 17 19.48 -12.03 -1.95
C ILE A 17 20.51 -12.69 -2.82
N THR A 18 20.77 -13.96 -2.55
CA THR A 18 21.62 -14.81 -3.39
C THR A 18 20.74 -15.79 -4.15
N VAL A 19 20.92 -15.87 -5.45
CA VAL A 19 20.26 -16.85 -6.32
C VAL A 19 21.32 -17.78 -6.86
N GLU A 20 21.27 -19.05 -6.47
CA GLU A 20 22.14 -20.08 -7.00
C GLU A 20 21.48 -20.66 -8.26
N THR A 21 22.15 -20.47 -9.39
CA THR A 21 21.73 -20.98 -10.70
C THR A 21 22.72 -22.03 -11.21
N PRO A 22 22.36 -22.83 -12.24
CA PRO A 22 23.32 -23.73 -12.89
C PRO A 22 24.57 -23.02 -13.43
N GLY A 23 24.45 -21.73 -13.81
CA GLY A 23 25.57 -20.91 -14.29
C GLY A 23 26.40 -20.24 -13.18
N GLY A 24 26.09 -20.53 -11.90
CA GLY A 24 26.75 -19.94 -10.74
C GLY A 24 25.82 -19.03 -9.92
N PRO A 25 26.27 -18.63 -8.71
CA PRO A 25 25.50 -17.74 -7.85
C PRO A 25 25.57 -16.29 -8.33
N TRP A 26 24.48 -15.56 -8.17
CA TRP A 26 24.44 -14.11 -8.36
C TRP A 26 23.68 -13.41 -7.23
N GLN A 27 23.99 -12.12 -7.04
CA GLN A 27 23.36 -11.27 -6.03
C GLN A 27 22.26 -10.42 -6.67
N GLY A 28 21.06 -10.49 -6.10
CA GLY A 28 19.89 -9.75 -6.54
C GLY A 28 19.30 -8.88 -5.42
N ARG A 29 18.35 -8.02 -5.80
CA ARG A 29 17.50 -7.29 -4.86
C ARG A 29 16.04 -7.64 -5.09
N THR A 30 15.30 -7.92 -4.04
CA THR A 30 13.86 -8.19 -4.15
C THR A 30 13.10 -6.92 -4.46
N LEU A 31 12.09 -7.04 -5.31
CA LEU A 31 11.10 -5.99 -5.57
C LEU A 31 9.81 -6.26 -4.81
N ASN A 32 9.42 -7.54 -4.72
CA ASN A 32 8.31 -7.96 -3.87
C ASN A 32 8.44 -9.43 -3.48
N LEU A 33 7.79 -9.75 -2.38
CA LEU A 33 7.71 -11.10 -1.82
C LEU A 33 6.27 -11.47 -1.52
N SER A 34 5.94 -12.73 -1.76
CA SER A 34 4.70 -13.37 -1.34
C SER A 34 5.00 -14.75 -0.74
N PRO A 35 4.04 -15.41 -0.07
CA PRO A 35 4.25 -16.75 0.47
C PRO A 35 4.55 -17.83 -0.58
N VAL A 36 4.30 -17.54 -1.86
CA VAL A 36 4.41 -18.51 -2.97
C VAL A 36 5.41 -18.10 -4.04
N GLY A 37 6.08 -16.97 -3.88
CA GLY A 37 7.02 -16.50 -4.88
C GLY A 37 7.59 -15.12 -4.61
N ILE A 38 8.58 -14.77 -5.41
CA ILE A 38 9.43 -13.58 -5.25
C ILE A 38 9.70 -12.95 -6.60
N LYS A 39 9.74 -11.62 -6.65
CA LYS A 39 10.21 -10.89 -7.82
C LYS A 39 11.53 -10.21 -7.50
N ILE A 40 12.50 -10.40 -8.39
CA ILE A 40 13.87 -9.90 -8.22
C ILE A 40 14.14 -8.86 -9.31
N ALA A 41 14.73 -7.74 -8.91
CA ALA A 41 15.06 -6.62 -9.77
C ALA A 41 15.97 -7.04 -10.95
N PRO A 42 15.96 -6.28 -12.05
CA PRO A 42 16.78 -6.59 -13.21
C PRO A 42 18.26 -6.55 -12.84
N LEU A 43 19.02 -7.46 -13.42
CA LEU A 43 20.46 -7.43 -13.30
C LEU A 43 21.05 -6.36 -14.22
N ARG A 44 22.13 -5.70 -13.77
CA ARG A 44 22.88 -4.74 -14.60
C ARG A 44 23.46 -5.39 -15.87
N HIS A 45 23.63 -6.72 -15.85
CA HIS A 45 24.01 -7.53 -16.99
C HIS A 45 22.89 -8.52 -17.28
N PRO A 46 22.49 -8.74 -18.55
CA PRO A 46 21.38 -9.61 -18.90
C PRO A 46 21.75 -11.07 -18.61
N LEU A 47 21.50 -11.51 -17.38
CA LEU A 47 21.49 -12.92 -17.01
C LEU A 47 20.16 -13.47 -17.52
N LEU A 48 20.19 -14.02 -18.73
CA LEU A 48 19.04 -14.65 -19.36
C LEU A 48 18.84 -16.02 -18.71
N ILE A 49 18.05 -16.06 -17.64
CA ILE A 49 17.64 -17.31 -17.01
C ILE A 49 16.35 -17.78 -17.70
N PRO A 50 16.34 -18.94 -18.38
CA PRO A 50 15.14 -19.43 -19.07
C PRO A 50 13.97 -19.67 -18.10
N VAL A 51 12.75 -19.42 -18.57
CA VAL A 51 11.53 -19.83 -17.86
C VAL A 51 11.54 -21.34 -17.65
N GLY A 52 11.12 -21.79 -16.45
CA GLY A 52 11.19 -23.19 -16.04
C GLY A 52 12.52 -23.60 -15.41
N THR A 53 13.52 -22.72 -15.36
CA THR A 53 14.79 -23.02 -14.69
C THR A 53 14.58 -23.05 -13.18
N GLY A 54 14.96 -24.17 -12.56
CA GLY A 54 15.03 -24.31 -11.11
C GLY A 54 16.27 -23.61 -10.54
N VAL A 55 16.09 -22.91 -9.43
CA VAL A 55 17.11 -22.14 -8.71
C VAL A 55 16.93 -22.31 -7.20
N GLN A 56 17.99 -22.06 -6.45
CA GLN A 56 17.92 -21.90 -5.00
C GLN A 56 17.98 -20.41 -4.66
N VAL A 57 16.95 -19.88 -4.01
CA VAL A 57 16.91 -18.48 -3.54
C VAL A 57 17.20 -18.45 -2.05
N ARG A 58 18.15 -17.60 -1.65
CA ARG A 58 18.51 -17.36 -0.26
C ARG A 58 18.36 -15.89 0.10
N PHE A 59 17.67 -15.61 1.19
CA PHE A 59 17.48 -14.24 1.66
C PHE A 59 17.42 -14.16 3.19
N PRO A 60 17.91 -13.05 3.77
CA PRO A 60 17.95 -12.88 5.21
C PRO A 60 16.54 -12.70 5.79
N THR A 61 16.41 -12.96 7.09
CA THR A 61 15.27 -12.48 7.88
C THR A 61 15.79 -11.53 8.96
N HIS A 62 14.89 -10.84 9.66
CA HIS A 62 15.27 -10.06 10.86
C HIS A 62 15.95 -10.94 11.91
N ASP A 63 15.58 -12.22 11.95
CA ASP A 63 16.29 -13.27 12.67
C ASP A 63 17.43 -13.79 11.79
N ARG A 64 18.64 -13.26 12.01
CA ARG A 64 19.84 -13.58 11.23
C ARG A 64 20.24 -15.04 11.31
N ASP A 65 19.77 -15.77 12.33
CA ASP A 65 20.13 -17.16 12.57
C ASP A 65 19.29 -18.13 11.71
N HIS A 66 18.21 -17.63 11.07
CA HIS A 66 17.28 -18.47 10.31
C HIS A 66 16.94 -17.88 8.92
N PRO A 67 17.91 -17.75 7.99
CA PRO A 67 17.64 -17.28 6.63
C PRO A 67 16.68 -18.23 5.89
N PHE A 68 15.93 -17.67 4.93
CA PHE A 68 15.18 -18.51 4.00
C PHE A 68 16.14 -19.10 2.97
N SER A 69 15.98 -20.39 2.68
CA SER A 69 16.63 -21.07 1.56
C SER A 69 15.58 -21.90 0.84
N LEU A 70 14.99 -21.32 -0.22
CA LEU A 70 13.85 -21.90 -0.94
C LEU A 70 14.21 -22.33 -2.36
N GLN A 71 13.78 -23.53 -2.75
CA GLN A 71 13.76 -23.93 -4.15
C GLN A 71 12.70 -23.09 -4.88
N ALA A 72 13.04 -22.63 -6.07
CA ALA A 72 12.16 -21.81 -6.86
C ALA A 72 12.36 -22.06 -8.35
N THR A 73 11.32 -21.83 -9.13
CA THR A 73 11.35 -21.94 -10.57
C THR A 73 11.10 -20.57 -11.20
N VAL A 74 11.87 -20.23 -12.24
CA VAL A 74 11.61 -19.03 -13.06
C VAL A 74 10.23 -19.16 -13.68
N HIS A 75 9.29 -18.34 -13.24
CA HIS A 75 7.91 -18.35 -13.72
C HIS A 75 7.75 -17.42 -14.92
N ARG A 76 8.39 -16.25 -14.88
CA ARG A 76 8.33 -15.24 -15.95
C ARG A 76 9.47 -14.23 -15.84
N THR A 77 9.85 -13.66 -16.97
CA THR A 77 10.77 -12.51 -17.05
C THR A 77 10.00 -11.30 -17.54
N ASP A 78 10.01 -10.22 -16.76
CA ASP A 78 9.39 -8.92 -17.06
C ASP A 78 10.50 -7.85 -17.25
N PRO A 79 10.22 -6.70 -17.90
CA PRO A 79 11.21 -5.62 -18.06
C PRO A 79 11.75 -5.06 -16.74
N ASP A 80 10.94 -5.09 -15.70
CA ASP A 80 11.27 -4.63 -14.34
C ASP A 80 11.83 -5.76 -13.46
N GLY A 81 11.99 -7.00 -13.95
CA GLY A 81 12.64 -8.06 -13.19
C GLY A 81 12.12 -9.46 -13.45
N ILE A 82 12.71 -10.44 -12.77
CA ILE A 82 12.39 -11.86 -12.94
C ILE A 82 11.50 -12.34 -11.79
N ALA A 83 10.39 -12.98 -12.13
CA ALA A 83 9.45 -13.56 -11.18
C ALA A 83 9.71 -15.07 -11.01
N PHE A 84 9.85 -15.50 -9.76
CA PHE A 84 10.07 -16.88 -9.37
C PHE A 84 8.88 -17.38 -8.54
N SER A 85 8.49 -18.62 -8.76
CA SER A 85 7.54 -19.33 -7.89
C SER A 85 8.31 -20.26 -6.97
N PHE A 86 7.94 -20.33 -5.69
CA PHE A 86 8.60 -21.26 -4.76
C PHE A 86 8.05 -22.67 -4.94
N ASP A 87 8.95 -23.64 -4.95
CA ASP A 87 8.65 -25.06 -5.16
C ASP A 87 8.63 -25.80 -3.82
N ASN A 88 7.60 -26.62 -3.59
CA ASN A 88 7.48 -27.54 -2.45
C ASN A 88 7.76 -26.90 -1.07
N VAL A 89 7.30 -25.67 -0.85
CA VAL A 89 7.45 -24.99 0.44
C VAL A 89 6.70 -25.75 1.53
N GLY A 90 7.43 -26.32 2.49
CA GLY A 90 6.85 -27.04 3.63
C GLY A 90 5.94 -26.13 4.47
N ALA A 91 4.95 -26.71 5.16
CA ALA A 91 3.94 -25.95 5.89
C ALA A 91 4.51 -24.97 6.93
N GLN A 92 5.59 -25.36 7.63
CA GLN A 92 6.28 -24.49 8.59
C GLN A 92 6.92 -23.28 7.88
N GLU A 93 7.61 -23.52 6.77
CA GLU A 93 8.30 -22.49 6.01
C GLU A 93 7.32 -21.54 5.33
N PHE A 94 6.22 -22.08 4.82
CA PHE A 94 5.11 -21.30 4.28
C PHE A 94 4.51 -20.38 5.36
N LYS A 95 4.31 -20.89 6.57
CA LYS A 95 3.82 -20.08 7.70
C LYS A 95 4.82 -18.97 8.05
N ARG A 96 6.13 -19.26 8.07
CA ARG A 96 7.18 -18.26 8.30
C ARG A 96 7.16 -17.17 7.22
N LEU A 97 7.06 -17.54 5.94
CA LEU A 97 6.94 -16.59 4.83
C LEU A 97 5.68 -15.74 4.93
N LYS A 98 4.53 -16.36 5.23
CA LYS A 98 3.28 -15.65 5.40
C LYS A 98 3.37 -14.61 6.50
N ASN A 99 3.92 -14.98 7.66
CA ASN A 99 4.11 -14.06 8.77
C ASN A 99 5.06 -12.91 8.39
N LEU A 100 6.14 -13.20 7.68
CA LEU A 100 7.06 -12.16 7.21
C LEU A 100 6.36 -11.15 6.28
N VAL A 101 5.58 -11.66 5.31
CA VAL A 101 4.83 -10.83 4.36
C VAL A 101 3.77 -10.00 5.09
N ASP A 102 3.00 -10.60 6.00
CA ASP A 102 1.95 -9.91 6.74
C ASP A 102 2.53 -8.81 7.63
N SER A 103 3.62 -9.08 8.36
CA SER A 103 4.29 -8.09 9.20
C SER A 103 4.81 -6.91 8.38
N ASN A 104 5.39 -7.16 7.20
CA ASN A 104 5.90 -6.09 6.36
C ASN A 104 4.76 -5.25 5.78
N LEU A 105 3.67 -5.87 5.34
CA LEU A 105 2.48 -5.14 4.89
C LEU A 105 1.93 -4.26 6.01
N GLN A 106 1.86 -4.77 7.24
CA GLN A 106 1.43 -3.99 8.38
C GLN A 106 2.35 -2.79 8.63
N GLN A 107 3.66 -2.96 8.51
CA GLN A 107 4.63 -1.87 8.64
C GLN A 107 4.48 -0.84 7.51
N GLU A 108 4.38 -1.26 6.25
CA GLU A 108 4.13 -0.38 5.10
C GLU A 108 2.87 0.47 5.34
N TRP A 109 1.79 -0.14 5.83
CA TRP A 109 0.55 0.58 6.17
C TRP A 109 0.75 1.59 7.30
N GLN A 110 1.50 1.24 8.34
CA GLN A 110 1.80 2.16 9.44
C GLN A 110 2.64 3.36 8.98
N GLU A 111 3.66 3.12 8.14
CA GLU A 111 4.50 4.19 7.59
C GLU A 111 3.69 5.13 6.69
N LEU A 112 2.78 4.60 5.86
CA LEU A 112 1.88 5.40 5.05
C LEU A 112 0.96 6.28 5.91
N LEU A 113 0.38 5.72 6.99
CA LEU A 113 -0.46 6.49 7.92
C LEU A 113 0.35 7.59 8.60
N GLN A 114 1.55 7.30 9.10
CA GLN A 114 2.42 8.30 9.71
C GLN A 114 2.83 9.40 8.73
N GLN A 115 3.09 9.06 7.46
CA GLN A 115 3.40 10.05 6.43
C GLN A 115 2.21 10.97 6.15
N ILE A 116 0.98 10.45 6.13
CA ILE A 116 -0.24 11.25 5.96
C ILE A 116 -0.43 12.19 7.16
N GLU A 117 -0.19 11.70 8.38
CA GLU A 117 -0.22 12.52 9.59
C GLU A 117 0.88 13.60 9.58
N ALA A 118 2.12 13.26 9.22
CA ALA A 118 3.25 14.19 9.20
C ALA A 118 3.19 15.22 8.07
N GLN A 119 2.55 14.88 6.94
CA GLN A 119 2.33 15.77 5.81
C GLN A 119 1.03 16.58 5.94
N SER A 120 0.22 16.31 6.97
CA SER A 120 -0.82 17.25 7.36
C SER A 120 -0.14 18.49 7.91
N PRO A 121 -0.22 19.66 7.25
CA PRO A 121 0.34 20.87 7.81
C PRO A 121 -0.34 21.08 9.15
N ALA A 122 0.46 21.14 10.22
CA ALA A 122 0.01 21.59 11.52
C ALA A 122 -0.83 22.84 11.28
N ALA A 123 -2.13 22.69 11.42
CA ALA A 123 -3.03 23.79 11.24
C ALA A 123 -2.55 24.88 12.19
N THR A 124 -2.28 26.04 11.62
CA THR A 124 -1.98 27.25 12.38
C THR A 124 -3.00 27.33 13.50
N VAL A 125 -2.56 27.24 14.75
CA VAL A 125 -3.39 27.48 15.93
C VAL A 125 -3.87 28.93 15.83
N ARG A 126 -5.01 29.12 15.17
CA ARG A 126 -5.76 30.37 15.17
C ARG A 126 -6.90 30.16 16.14
N SER A 127 -6.86 30.91 17.23
CA SER A 127 -7.95 31.20 18.18
C SER A 127 -9.13 30.22 18.18
N LEU A 128 -9.13 29.30 19.17
CA LEU A 128 -10.18 28.31 19.49
C LEU A 128 -11.62 28.88 19.67
N GLY A 129 -11.81 30.19 19.60
CA GLY A 129 -13.13 30.82 19.76
C GLY A 129 -13.97 30.93 18.49
N ASP A 130 -13.34 31.02 17.31
CA ASP A 130 -14.05 31.28 16.04
C ASP A 130 -14.35 29.99 15.26
N ASP A 131 -13.45 28.99 15.35
CA ASP A 131 -13.55 27.72 14.61
C ASP A 131 -14.72 26.82 15.09
N ARG A 132 -15.13 26.90 16.38
CA ARG A 132 -16.24 26.06 16.89
C ARG A 132 -17.60 26.48 16.31
N SER A 133 -17.81 27.79 16.17
CA SER A 133 -19.01 28.34 15.52
C SER A 133 -19.03 28.03 14.02
N GLU A 134 -17.86 28.00 13.38
CA GLU A 134 -17.70 27.60 11.98
C GLU A 134 -18.03 26.11 11.77
N LEU A 135 -17.56 25.24 12.66
CA LEU A 135 -17.86 23.80 12.64
C LEU A 135 -19.35 23.51 12.84
N ASP A 136 -19.98 24.15 13.82
CA ASP A 136 -21.41 23.97 14.09
C ASP A 136 -22.27 24.40 12.89
N ARG A 137 -21.88 25.50 12.22
CA ARG A 137 -22.52 25.94 10.97
C ARG A 137 -22.38 24.90 9.86
N TRP A 138 -21.19 24.34 9.68
CA TRP A 138 -20.94 23.37 8.62
C TRP A 138 -21.63 22.03 8.89
N GLN A 139 -21.70 21.59 10.15
CA GLN A 139 -22.46 20.39 10.51
C GLN A 139 -23.95 20.59 10.22
N ALA A 140 -24.52 21.74 10.60
CA ALA A 140 -25.91 22.06 10.30
C ALA A 140 -26.22 22.11 8.79
N LEU A 141 -25.26 22.53 7.95
CA LEU A 141 -25.42 22.49 6.49
C LEU A 141 -25.48 21.04 5.97
N LEU A 142 -24.60 20.17 6.46
CA LEU A 142 -24.55 18.76 6.07
C LEU A 142 -25.83 18.03 6.48
N ASP A 143 -26.30 18.24 7.71
CA ASP A 143 -27.56 17.70 8.22
C ASP A 143 -28.75 18.18 7.38
N ARG A 144 -28.79 19.48 7.03
CA ARG A 144 -29.84 20.04 6.15
C ARG A 144 -29.85 19.42 4.76
N LEU A 145 -28.70 18.98 4.27
CA LEU A 145 -28.54 18.35 2.96
C LEU A 145 -28.66 16.81 3.01
N GLY A 146 -28.85 16.22 4.20
CA GLY A 146 -29.01 14.78 4.41
C GLY A 146 -27.72 13.98 4.32
N PHE A 147 -26.57 14.60 4.63
CA PHE A 147 -25.27 13.93 4.68
C PHE A 147 -24.97 13.36 6.08
N ASP A 148 -25.90 12.60 6.65
CA ASP A 148 -25.85 12.12 8.04
C ASP A 148 -24.66 11.17 8.32
N SER A 149 -24.07 10.59 7.26
CA SER A 149 -22.90 9.70 7.35
C SER A 149 -21.57 10.44 7.30
N LEU A 150 -21.57 11.75 7.05
CA LEU A 150 -20.36 12.54 6.84
C LEU A 150 -20.14 13.44 8.06
N GLN A 151 -19.19 13.04 8.91
CA GLN A 151 -18.84 13.77 10.12
C GLN A 151 -17.62 14.66 9.87
N LEU A 152 -17.69 15.90 10.34
CA LEU A 152 -16.53 16.79 10.32
C LEU A 152 -15.44 16.30 11.29
N PRO A 153 -14.16 16.61 11.03
CA PRO A 153 -13.05 16.28 11.92
C PRO A 153 -13.30 16.69 13.37
N SER A 154 -13.11 15.74 14.30
CA SER A 154 -13.34 15.92 15.74
C SER A 154 -12.23 16.68 16.46
N ASP A 155 -11.09 16.89 15.81
CA ASP A 155 -9.97 17.70 16.30
C ASP A 155 -10.26 19.20 16.27
N GLY A 156 -11.42 19.58 15.73
CA GLY A 156 -11.90 20.95 15.71
C GLY A 156 -11.23 21.80 14.64
N VAL A 157 -10.51 21.20 13.68
CA VAL A 157 -9.78 21.97 12.66
C VAL A 157 -10.10 21.47 11.25
N LEU A 158 -10.84 22.28 10.49
CA LEU A 158 -11.09 22.01 9.08
C LEU A 158 -9.85 22.36 8.26
N SER A 159 -9.29 21.34 7.57
CA SER A 159 -8.26 21.55 6.57
C SER A 159 -8.75 22.48 5.45
N GLY A 160 -7.82 23.15 4.76
CA GLY A 160 -8.17 24.04 3.64
C GLY A 160 -8.99 23.34 2.55
N GLN A 161 -8.68 22.07 2.26
CA GLN A 161 -9.41 21.25 1.30
C GLN A 161 -10.86 20.99 1.73
N TRP A 162 -11.09 20.74 3.02
CA TRP A 162 -12.43 20.57 3.59
C TRP A 162 -13.25 21.86 3.50
N ARG A 163 -12.65 23.01 3.82
CA ARG A 163 -13.31 24.32 3.71
C ARG A 163 -13.73 24.62 2.26
N ASP A 164 -12.88 24.33 1.29
CA ASP A 164 -13.18 24.54 -0.13
C ASP A 164 -14.29 23.62 -0.64
N PHE A 165 -14.33 22.37 -0.19
CA PHE A 165 -15.41 21.45 -0.49
C PHE A 165 -16.76 21.94 0.05
N LEU A 166 -16.81 22.33 1.32
CA LEU A 166 -18.03 22.80 1.99
C LEU A 166 -18.57 24.10 1.36
N LYS A 167 -17.69 25.05 0.99
CA LYS A 167 -18.09 26.27 0.26
C LYS A 167 -18.71 25.96 -1.10
N ARG A 168 -18.17 25.00 -1.85
CA ARG A 168 -18.74 24.57 -3.13
C ARG A 168 -20.10 23.91 -2.94
N LEU A 169 -20.23 23.09 -1.90
CA LEU A 169 -21.50 22.44 -1.54
C LEU A 169 -22.58 23.47 -1.19
N GLU A 170 -22.24 24.48 -0.38
CA GLU A 170 -23.14 25.58 -0.01
C GLU A 170 -23.60 26.39 -1.23
N ALA A 171 -22.67 26.74 -2.14
CA ALA A 171 -22.99 27.45 -3.38
C ALA A 171 -23.95 26.65 -4.26
N GLN A 172 -23.72 25.34 -4.43
CA GLN A 172 -24.62 24.46 -5.20
C GLN A 172 -26.00 24.30 -4.56
N ALA A 173 -26.08 24.27 -3.23
CA ALA A 173 -27.35 24.24 -2.51
C ALA A 173 -28.15 25.54 -2.71
N GLY A 174 -27.48 26.71 -2.71
CA GLY A 174 -28.09 28.00 -2.99
C GLY A 174 -28.60 28.17 -4.43
N GLU A 175 -27.86 27.63 -5.41
CA GLU A 175 -28.28 27.63 -6.82
C GLU A 175 -29.48 26.70 -7.10
N LYS A 176 -29.61 25.58 -6.36
CA LYS A 176 -30.79 24.71 -6.47
C LYS A 176 -32.04 25.34 -5.86
N ALA A 177 -31.90 26.10 -4.76
CA ALA A 177 -33.01 26.79 -4.12
C ALA A 177 -33.58 27.95 -4.96
N THR A 178 -32.74 28.60 -5.78
CA THR A 178 -33.15 29.72 -6.65
C THR A 178 -33.73 29.28 -8.00
N LYS A 179 -33.56 28.00 -8.38
CA LYS A 179 -34.10 27.43 -9.64
C LYS A 179 -35.40 26.65 -9.47
N GLN A 180 -36.03 26.70 -8.30
CA GLN A 180 -37.34 26.09 -8.09
C GLN A 180 -38.42 27.10 -8.52
N PRO A 181 -39.20 26.85 -9.59
CA PRO A 181 -40.26 27.77 -9.99
C PRO A 181 -41.37 27.76 -8.92
N PRO A 182 -42.06 28.89 -8.69
CA PRO A 182 -43.23 28.90 -7.83
C PRO A 182 -44.27 27.93 -8.41
N ARG A 183 -44.87 27.13 -7.53
CA ARG A 183 -46.04 26.30 -7.85
C ARG A 183 -47.21 27.18 -8.26
#